data_AF-E3FYT7-F1
#
_entry.id   AF-E3FYT7-F1
#
_cell.length_a   1.000
_cell.length_b   1.000
_cell.length_c   1.000
_cell.angle_alpha   90.00
_cell.angle_beta   90.00
_cell.angle_gamma   90.00
#
_symmetry.space_group_name_H-M   'P 1'
#
loop_
_entity.id
_entity.type
_entity.pdbx_description
1 polymer ?
#
loop_
_entity_poly.entity_id
_entity_poly.type
_entity_poly.pdbx_seq_one_letter_code
_entity_poly.pdbx_strand_id
1 'polypeptide(L)'
;MKRYFGVIVLFVGVLVASVMFYRKLSAQTHEAERKADLARIQKEYLERAGWMRSNPDDKGYREEVVPFFKAYFEQIATHQNRYGGNKEFDTYLQEVERQVESGKEDRADDRKAFYQYTRKVFDTLRNGRYHPEWTATDKGMRLDVVSSDVVMVLGKPQVRLQLALWGAQRELKEDGKLKKMVTSASFDTAWRLTDARGKLLGEMRGTDPSMKIDFPERFIAEFPPQMVLGHYDMDLVPSEVSKMDITFKVASRAASGGIASATYTWKLDVPGEWRLGAGEKWEGATEEERPEEEIDPAKASAKQ
;
A
#
# COMPACT_ATOMS: atom_id res chain seq x y z
N MET A 1 43.75 -20.38 -52.50
CA MET A 1 43.36 -20.06 -51.11
C MET A 1 42.44 -18.84 -50.97
N LYS A 2 42.64 -17.71 -51.68
CA LYS A 2 41.79 -16.50 -51.56
C LYS A 2 40.30 -16.70 -51.91
N ARG A 3 39.95 -17.60 -52.86
CA ARG A 3 38.56 -17.87 -53.28
C ARG A 3 37.73 -18.66 -52.24
N TYR A 4 38.36 -19.52 -51.45
CA TYR A 4 37.67 -20.31 -50.41
C TYR A 4 37.55 -19.54 -49.09
N PHE A 5 38.44 -18.58 -48.84
CA PHE A 5 38.40 -17.74 -47.64
C PHE A 5 37.12 -16.90 -47.56
N GLY A 6 36.67 -16.30 -48.67
CA GLY A 6 35.42 -15.53 -48.70
C GLY A 6 34.16 -16.38 -48.43
N VAL A 7 34.14 -17.63 -48.92
CA VAL A 7 33.04 -18.57 -48.68
C VAL A 7 33.03 -19.02 -47.21
N ILE A 8 34.20 -19.31 -46.63
CA ILE A 8 34.32 -19.68 -45.21
C ILE A 8 33.87 -18.53 -44.30
N VAL A 9 34.29 -17.29 -44.57
CA VAL A 9 33.86 -16.10 -43.80
C VAL A 9 32.35 -15.90 -43.88
N LEU A 10 31.74 -16.11 -45.06
CA LEU A 10 30.29 -16.00 -45.23
C LEU A 10 29.54 -17.10 -44.47
N PHE A 11 30.00 -18.35 -44.51
CA PHE A 11 29.42 -19.44 -43.72
C PHE A 11 29.53 -19.19 -42.21
N VAL A 12 30.68 -18.72 -41.73
CA VAL A 12 30.87 -18.34 -40.33
C VAL A 12 29.93 -17.19 -39.97
N GLY A 13 29.78 -16.18 -40.83
CA GLY A 13 28.85 -15.07 -40.63
C GLY A 13 27.39 -15.52 -40.52
N VAL A 14 26.93 -16.41 -41.40
CA VAL A 14 25.57 -16.97 -41.36
C VAL A 14 25.34 -17.83 -40.11
N LEU A 15 26.32 -18.65 -39.71
CA LEU A 15 26.23 -19.45 -38.49
C LEU A 15 26.15 -18.57 -37.24
N VAL A 16 27.00 -17.54 -37.15
CA VAL A 16 26.99 -16.60 -36.03
C VAL A 16 25.67 -15.82 -36.00
N ALA A 17 25.18 -15.34 -37.14
CA ALA A 17 23.89 -14.64 -37.23
C ALA A 17 22.72 -15.56 -36.81
N SER A 18 22.73 -16.83 -37.24
CA SER A 18 21.72 -17.83 -36.88
C SER A 18 21.72 -18.13 -35.38
N VAL A 19 22.90 -18.28 -34.78
CA VAL A 19 23.05 -18.49 -33.32
C VAL A 19 22.59 -17.26 -32.55
N MET A 20 22.94 -16.05 -32.97
CA MET A 20 22.47 -14.81 -32.34
C MET A 20 20.96 -14.65 -32.46
N PHE A 21 20.38 -14.95 -33.63
CA PHE A 21 18.94 -14.90 -33.87
C PHE A 21 18.20 -15.93 -33.01
N TYR A 22 18.69 -17.17 -32.95
CA TYR A 22 18.15 -18.22 -32.07
C TYR A 22 18.23 -17.82 -30.61
N ARG A 23 19.37 -17.28 -30.14
CA ARG A 23 19.52 -16.78 -28.77
C ARG A 23 18.54 -15.65 -28.45
N LYS A 24 18.33 -14.72 -29.38
CA LYS A 24 17.36 -13.62 -29.22
C LYS A 24 15.93 -14.15 -29.12
N LEU A 25 15.54 -15.07 -30.00
CA LEU A 25 14.21 -15.70 -29.95
C LEU A 25 14.02 -16.54 -28.67
N SER A 26 15.03 -17.30 -28.28
CA SER A 26 15.03 -18.08 -27.03
C SER A 26 14.93 -17.19 -25.80
N ALA A 27 15.63 -16.05 -25.77
CA ALA A 27 15.51 -15.07 -24.69
C ALA A 27 14.12 -14.42 -24.64
N GLN A 28 13.55 -14.06 -25.80
CA GLN A 28 12.20 -13.49 -25.88
C GLN A 28 11.12 -14.48 -25.44
N THR A 29 11.23 -15.74 -25.86
CA THR A 29 10.30 -16.81 -25.45
C THR A 29 10.42 -17.08 -23.95
N HIS A 30 11.63 -17.19 -23.41
CA HIS A 30 11.85 -17.33 -21.96
C HIS A 30 11.29 -16.14 -21.16
N GLU A 31 11.46 -14.90 -21.64
CA GLU A 31 10.89 -13.73 -21.00
C GLU A 31 9.35 -13.72 -21.06
N ALA A 32 8.76 -14.13 -22.18
CA ALA A 32 7.31 -14.24 -22.33
C ALA A 32 6.73 -15.31 -21.40
N GLU A 33 7.38 -16.47 -21.31
CA GLU A 33 7.00 -17.54 -20.37
C GLU A 33 7.09 -17.07 -18.92
N ARG A 34 8.17 -16.36 -18.54
CA ARG A 34 8.32 -15.77 -17.21
C ARG A 34 7.15 -14.82 -16.90
N LYS A 35 6.82 -13.90 -17.81
CA LYS A 35 5.71 -12.95 -17.61
C LYS A 35 4.36 -13.66 -17.50
N ALA A 36 4.12 -14.67 -18.33
CA ALA A 36 2.90 -15.45 -18.30
C ALA A 36 2.74 -16.23 -16.99
N ASP A 37 3.81 -16.82 -16.48
CA ASP A 37 3.79 -17.54 -15.20
C ASP A 37 3.54 -16.60 -14.01
N LEU A 38 4.20 -15.44 -13.96
CA LEU A 38 3.91 -14.44 -12.92
C LEU A 38 2.46 -13.96 -12.98
N ALA A 39 1.93 -13.70 -14.18
CA ALA A 39 0.54 -13.31 -14.37
C ALA A 39 -0.44 -14.40 -13.91
N ARG A 40 -0.12 -15.68 -14.12
CA ARG A 40 -0.89 -16.82 -13.60
C ARG A 40 -0.92 -16.78 -12.06
N ILE A 41 0.24 -16.65 -11.41
CA ILE A 41 0.34 -16.59 -9.94
C ILE A 41 -0.50 -15.44 -9.37
N GLN A 42 -0.38 -14.25 -9.98
CA GLN A 42 -1.16 -13.08 -9.59
C GLN A 42 -2.67 -13.28 -9.80
N LYS A 43 -3.08 -13.98 -10.87
CA LYS A 43 -4.49 -14.31 -11.11
C LYS A 43 -5.04 -15.27 -10.05
N GLU A 44 -4.32 -16.36 -9.75
CA GLU A 44 -4.71 -17.32 -8.71
C GLU A 44 -4.81 -16.66 -7.33
N TYR A 45 -3.89 -15.74 -7.02
CA TYR A 45 -3.98 -14.89 -5.84
C TYR A 45 -5.29 -14.09 -5.83
N LEU A 46 -5.61 -13.38 -6.92
CA LEU A 46 -6.79 -12.51 -7.02
C LEU A 46 -8.11 -13.28 -6.88
N GLU A 47 -8.17 -14.51 -7.41
CA GLU A 47 -9.34 -15.39 -7.28
C GLU A 47 -9.65 -15.70 -5.79
N ARG A 48 -8.63 -15.79 -4.95
CA ARG A 48 -8.77 -16.06 -3.50
C ARG A 48 -8.82 -14.79 -2.65
N ALA A 49 -8.15 -13.72 -3.09
CA ALA A 49 -8.08 -12.45 -2.38
C ALA A 49 -9.47 -11.83 -2.17
N GLY A 50 -10.40 -12.04 -3.12
CA GLY A 50 -11.79 -11.60 -3.01
C GLY A 50 -12.51 -12.14 -1.77
N TRP A 51 -12.32 -13.43 -1.48
CA TRP A 51 -12.87 -14.05 -0.27
C TRP A 51 -12.17 -13.55 0.99
N MET A 52 -10.83 -13.50 0.97
CA MET A 52 -10.02 -13.07 2.11
C MET A 52 -10.38 -11.65 2.57
N ARG A 53 -10.47 -10.69 1.62
CA ARG A 53 -10.82 -9.31 1.97
C ARG A 53 -12.26 -9.16 2.47
N SER A 54 -13.19 -9.97 1.98
CA SER A 54 -14.62 -9.84 2.31
C SER A 54 -15.03 -10.60 3.58
N ASN A 55 -14.11 -11.26 4.29
CA ASN A 55 -14.41 -12.06 5.48
C ASN A 55 -14.79 -11.18 6.70
N PRO A 56 -16.06 -11.08 7.12
CA PRO A 56 -16.45 -10.19 8.21
C PRO A 56 -15.99 -10.67 9.59
N ASP A 57 -15.53 -11.91 9.74
CA ASP A 57 -14.95 -12.42 10.99
C ASP A 57 -13.49 -12.00 11.11
N ASP A 58 -13.25 -10.95 11.90
CA ASP A 58 -11.91 -10.41 12.16
C ASP A 58 -10.94 -11.45 12.73
N LYS A 59 -11.42 -12.38 13.57
CA LYS A 59 -10.57 -13.40 14.17
C LYS A 59 -10.14 -14.42 13.12
N GLY A 60 -11.11 -14.98 12.39
CA GLY A 60 -10.84 -15.90 11.29
C GLY A 60 -9.92 -15.27 10.23
N TYR A 61 -10.17 -14.01 9.85
CA TYR A 61 -9.29 -13.27 8.93
C TYR A 61 -7.84 -13.23 9.42
N ARG A 62 -7.59 -12.86 10.68
CA ARG A 62 -6.22 -12.78 11.23
C ARG A 62 -5.51 -14.13 11.29
N GLU A 63 -6.25 -15.21 11.51
CA GLU A 63 -5.71 -16.57 11.53
C GLU A 63 -5.34 -17.05 10.10
N GLU A 64 -6.07 -16.60 9.08
CA GLU A 64 -5.92 -17.10 7.71
C GLU A 64 -5.06 -16.21 6.80
N VAL A 65 -4.92 -14.92 7.10
CA VAL A 65 -4.19 -13.97 6.24
C VAL A 65 -2.72 -14.32 6.08
N VAL A 66 -2.06 -14.79 7.13
CA VAL A 66 -0.64 -15.21 7.08
C VAL A 66 -0.46 -16.48 6.25
N PRO A 67 -1.19 -17.59 6.49
CA PRO A 67 -1.18 -18.76 5.60
C PRO A 67 -1.50 -18.42 4.14
N PHE A 68 -2.43 -17.50 3.91
CA PHE A 68 -2.79 -17.03 2.57
C PHE A 68 -1.59 -16.39 1.84
N PHE A 69 -0.89 -15.44 2.50
CA PHE A 69 0.31 -14.85 1.91
C PHE A 69 1.46 -15.83 1.78
N LYS A 70 1.65 -16.72 2.75
CA LYS A 70 2.68 -17.77 2.68
C LYS A 70 2.52 -18.60 1.40
N ALA A 71 1.31 -19.07 1.10
CA ALA A 71 1.02 -19.83 -0.11
C ALA A 71 1.33 -19.03 -1.39
N TYR A 72 1.03 -17.72 -1.42
CA TYR A 72 1.40 -16.85 -2.53
C TYR A 72 2.92 -16.75 -2.71
N PHE A 73 3.66 -16.49 -1.62
CA PHE A 73 5.11 -16.32 -1.69
C PHE A 73 5.87 -17.63 -1.95
N GLU A 74 5.30 -18.78 -1.62
CA GLU A 74 5.82 -20.09 -2.06
C GLU A 74 5.77 -20.20 -3.60
N GLN A 75 4.67 -19.79 -4.24
CA GLN A 75 4.60 -19.76 -5.69
C GLN A 75 5.59 -18.77 -6.30
N ILE A 76 5.73 -17.57 -5.70
CA ILE A 76 6.74 -16.59 -6.12
C ILE A 76 8.16 -17.16 -5.99
N ALA A 77 8.48 -17.85 -4.90
CA ALA A 77 9.79 -18.46 -4.73
C ALA A 77 10.08 -19.53 -5.81
N THR A 78 9.10 -20.37 -6.14
CA THR A 78 9.21 -21.33 -7.24
C THR A 78 9.39 -20.63 -8.58
N HIS A 79 8.65 -19.53 -8.83
CA HIS A 79 8.82 -18.70 -10.02
C HIS A 79 10.25 -18.15 -10.15
N GLN A 80 10.77 -17.52 -9.09
CA GLN A 80 12.13 -16.97 -9.08
C GLN A 80 13.19 -18.05 -9.34
N ASN A 81 13.04 -19.22 -8.72
CA ASN A 81 13.96 -20.34 -8.92
C ASN A 81 13.91 -20.90 -10.35
N ARG A 82 12.72 -20.96 -10.96
CA ARG A 82 12.54 -21.48 -12.32
C ARG A 82 13.13 -20.57 -13.39
N TYR A 83 12.96 -19.25 -13.26
CA TYR A 83 13.33 -18.28 -14.28
C TYR A 83 14.60 -17.48 -13.96
N GLY A 84 15.33 -17.85 -12.90
CA GLY A 84 16.56 -17.19 -12.48
C GLY A 84 16.35 -15.71 -12.12
N GLY A 85 15.21 -15.38 -11.54
CA GLY A 85 14.85 -14.01 -11.24
C GLY A 85 15.51 -13.47 -9.96
N ASN A 86 15.27 -12.20 -9.69
CA ASN A 86 15.94 -11.46 -8.62
C ASN A 86 15.34 -11.79 -7.24
N LYS A 87 16.09 -12.54 -6.43
CA LYS A 87 15.67 -12.95 -5.08
C LYS A 87 15.71 -11.84 -4.03
N GLU A 88 16.41 -10.75 -4.33
CA GLU A 88 16.45 -9.54 -3.49
C GLU A 88 15.30 -8.59 -3.83
N PHE A 89 14.66 -8.75 -5.00
CA PHE A 89 13.58 -7.90 -5.51
C PHE A 89 13.94 -6.40 -5.54
N ASP A 90 15.21 -6.08 -5.76
CA ASP A 90 15.77 -4.71 -5.82
C ASP A 90 15.91 -4.17 -7.25
N THR A 91 15.30 -4.82 -8.25
CA THR A 91 15.40 -4.42 -9.66
C THR A 91 14.98 -2.97 -9.90
N TYR A 92 13.96 -2.48 -9.18
CA TYR A 92 13.56 -1.08 -9.28
C TYR A 92 14.64 -0.13 -8.75
N LEU A 93 15.28 -0.48 -7.63
CA LEU A 93 16.35 0.32 -7.04
C LEU A 93 17.56 0.41 -7.99
N GLN A 94 17.97 -0.72 -8.56
CA GLN A 94 19.04 -0.77 -9.55
C GLN A 94 18.74 0.09 -10.79
N GLU A 95 17.48 0.14 -11.23
CA GLU A 95 17.08 1.02 -12.34
C GLU A 95 17.14 2.50 -11.94
N VAL A 96 16.69 2.86 -10.73
CA VAL A 96 16.83 4.25 -10.23
C VAL A 96 18.30 4.65 -10.18
N GLU A 97 19.17 3.79 -9.65
CA GLU A 97 20.61 4.06 -9.53
C GLU A 97 21.26 4.25 -10.91
N ARG A 98 20.94 3.40 -11.88
CA ARG A 98 21.40 3.56 -13.27
C ARG A 98 20.93 4.88 -13.89
N GLN A 99 19.70 5.31 -13.61
CA GLN A 99 19.17 6.57 -14.13
C GLN A 99 19.87 7.78 -13.52
N VAL A 100 20.19 7.72 -12.23
CA VAL A 100 21.03 8.73 -11.54
C VAL A 100 22.41 8.82 -12.16
N GLU A 101 23.09 7.69 -12.35
CA GLU A 101 24.41 7.64 -13.01
C GLU A 101 24.38 8.23 -14.42
N SER A 102 23.27 8.04 -15.13
CA SER A 102 23.05 8.59 -16.48
C SER A 102 22.63 10.07 -16.50
N GLY A 103 22.49 10.71 -15.34
CA GLY A 103 22.09 12.12 -15.21
C GLY A 103 20.63 12.39 -15.61
N LYS A 104 19.75 11.38 -15.54
CA LYS A 104 18.35 11.46 -16.00
C LYS A 104 17.32 11.48 -14.87
N GLU A 105 17.74 11.56 -13.61
CA GLU A 105 16.85 11.44 -12.46
C GLU A 105 17.19 12.43 -11.35
N ASP A 106 16.35 13.46 -11.22
CA ASP A 106 16.48 14.53 -10.21
C ASP A 106 15.68 14.24 -8.92
N ARG A 107 14.84 13.18 -8.91
CA ARG A 107 13.97 12.78 -7.79
C ARG A 107 14.30 11.38 -7.27
N ALA A 108 15.57 11.00 -7.34
CA ALA A 108 16.04 9.69 -6.94
C ALA A 108 15.69 9.35 -5.49
N ASP A 109 15.85 10.31 -4.58
CA ASP A 109 15.63 10.11 -3.15
C ASP A 109 14.16 9.83 -2.83
N ASP A 110 13.22 10.59 -3.44
CA ASP A 110 11.79 10.32 -3.34
C ASP A 110 11.48 8.89 -3.82
N ARG A 111 11.97 8.54 -5.02
CA ARG A 111 11.72 7.22 -5.62
C ARG A 111 12.27 6.09 -4.76
N LYS A 112 13.45 6.27 -4.16
CA LYS A 112 14.06 5.34 -3.21
C LYS A 112 13.24 5.22 -1.93
N ALA A 113 12.74 6.32 -1.37
CA ALA A 113 11.90 6.32 -0.19
C ALA A 113 10.59 5.54 -0.40
N PHE A 114 9.91 5.74 -1.54
CA PHE A 114 8.71 4.97 -1.89
C PHE A 114 9.01 3.47 -2.09
N TYR A 115 10.13 3.14 -2.73
CA TYR A 115 10.57 1.76 -2.87
C TYR A 115 10.85 1.12 -1.49
N GLN A 116 11.61 1.79 -0.62
CA GLN A 116 11.95 1.29 0.72
C GLN A 116 10.70 1.07 1.58
N TYR A 117 9.74 1.99 1.51
CA TYR A 117 8.46 1.84 2.18
C TYR A 117 7.68 0.62 1.67
N THR A 118 7.58 0.47 0.34
CA THR A 118 6.95 -0.71 -0.28
C THR A 118 7.66 -2.01 0.11
N ARG A 119 9.00 -1.98 0.10
CA ARG A 119 9.85 -3.12 0.43
C ARG A 119 9.66 -3.56 1.88
N LYS A 120 9.56 -2.63 2.83
CA LYS A 120 9.27 -2.94 4.24
C LYS A 120 7.97 -3.72 4.37
N VAL A 121 6.90 -3.27 3.71
CA VAL A 121 5.61 -3.97 3.74
C VAL A 121 5.69 -5.33 3.03
N PHE A 122 6.35 -5.39 1.87
CA PHE A 122 6.58 -6.63 1.12
C PHE A 122 7.28 -7.68 1.98
N ASP A 123 8.34 -7.29 2.69
CA ASP A 123 9.08 -8.19 3.57
C ASP A 123 8.25 -8.62 4.79
N THR A 124 7.39 -7.76 5.33
CA THR A 124 6.45 -8.15 6.40
C THR A 124 5.49 -9.22 5.91
N LEU A 125 4.90 -9.05 4.71
CA LEU A 125 4.01 -10.03 4.08
C LEU A 125 4.73 -11.35 3.80
N ARG A 126 5.90 -11.28 3.16
CA ARG A 126 6.69 -12.43 2.74
C ARG A 126 7.20 -13.26 3.91
N ASN A 127 7.61 -12.60 4.99
CA ASN A 127 8.16 -13.28 6.16
C ASN A 127 7.07 -13.72 7.15
N GLY A 128 5.80 -13.64 6.78
CA GLY A 128 4.69 -14.07 7.63
C GLY A 128 4.51 -13.24 8.90
N ARG A 129 4.95 -11.98 8.88
CA ARG A 129 4.82 -11.04 10.02
C ARG A 129 3.62 -10.09 9.87
N TYR A 130 2.78 -10.32 8.87
CA TYR A 130 1.62 -9.47 8.61
C TYR A 130 0.47 -9.83 9.56
N HIS A 131 0.43 -9.14 10.69
CA HIS A 131 -0.58 -9.30 11.73
C HIS A 131 -1.23 -7.95 12.03
N PRO A 132 -2.29 -7.58 11.32
CA PRO A 132 -2.92 -6.28 11.53
C PRO A 132 -3.51 -6.18 12.93
N GLU A 133 -3.28 -5.03 13.57
CA GLU A 133 -3.78 -4.71 14.91
C GLU A 133 -5.28 -4.47 14.89
N TRP A 134 -5.78 -3.77 13.87
CA TRP A 134 -7.19 -3.57 13.57
C TRP A 134 -7.47 -3.87 12.12
N THR A 135 -8.63 -4.44 11.86
CA THR A 135 -9.07 -4.81 10.52
C THR A 135 -10.57 -4.65 10.45
N ALA A 136 -11.08 -4.35 9.26
CA ALA A 136 -12.50 -4.30 8.98
C ALA A 136 -12.72 -4.39 7.47
N THR A 137 -13.88 -4.90 7.07
CA THR A 137 -14.31 -4.94 5.67
C THR A 137 -15.63 -4.22 5.46
N ASP A 138 -15.73 -3.48 4.36
CA ASP A 138 -16.96 -2.87 3.88
C ASP A 138 -16.93 -2.73 2.35
N LYS A 139 -18.08 -2.92 1.70
CA LYS A 139 -18.25 -2.88 0.24
C LYS A 139 -17.19 -3.64 -0.56
N GLY A 140 -16.73 -4.77 -0.03
CA GLY A 140 -15.70 -5.63 -0.63
C GLY A 140 -14.28 -5.08 -0.50
N MET A 141 -14.07 -3.90 0.08
CA MET A 141 -12.75 -3.43 0.47
C MET A 141 -12.44 -3.89 1.89
N ARG A 142 -11.15 -4.04 2.20
CA ARG A 142 -10.67 -4.27 3.56
C ARG A 142 -9.63 -3.24 3.93
N LEU A 143 -9.80 -2.61 5.08
CA LEU A 143 -8.80 -1.73 5.64
C LEU A 143 -8.15 -2.40 6.84
N ASP A 144 -6.84 -2.56 6.75
CA ASP A 144 -5.99 -3.05 7.83
C ASP A 144 -5.16 -1.89 8.38
N VAL A 145 -5.24 -1.69 9.69
CA VAL A 145 -4.23 -0.94 10.44
C VAL A 145 -3.20 -1.95 10.93
N VAL A 146 -2.05 -1.96 10.26
CA VAL A 146 -1.00 -2.95 10.42
C VAL A 146 -0.22 -2.73 11.71
N SER A 147 0.05 -1.47 12.06
CA SER A 147 0.65 -1.09 13.34
C SER A 147 0.26 0.33 13.74
N SER A 148 0.42 0.65 15.03
CA SER A 148 0.09 1.95 15.61
C SER A 148 1.18 2.47 16.57
N ASP A 149 2.41 2.54 16.05
CA ASP A 149 3.61 2.84 16.84
C ASP A 149 3.85 4.35 17.04
N VAL A 150 4.37 4.75 18.21
CA VAL A 150 4.90 6.11 18.40
C VAL A 150 6.26 6.23 17.72
N VAL A 151 6.39 7.19 16.81
CA VAL A 151 7.62 7.44 16.03
C VAL A 151 8.01 8.91 16.12
N MET A 152 9.31 9.19 15.95
CA MET A 152 9.81 10.57 15.86
C MET A 152 9.75 11.05 14.42
N VAL A 153 8.92 12.05 14.15
CA VAL A 153 8.80 12.71 12.84
C VAL A 153 9.26 14.15 12.99
N LEU A 154 10.31 14.52 12.27
CA LEU A 154 10.91 15.87 12.36
C LEU A 154 11.21 16.33 13.80
N GLY A 155 11.61 15.38 14.66
CA GLY A 155 11.93 15.66 16.07
C GLY A 155 10.71 15.77 17.00
N LYS A 156 9.50 15.51 16.53
CA LYS A 156 8.27 15.45 17.33
C LYS A 156 7.74 14.01 17.42
N PRO A 157 7.29 13.55 18.60
CA PRO A 157 6.64 12.26 18.72
C PRO A 157 5.24 12.33 18.08
N GLN A 158 4.95 11.36 17.21
CA GLN A 158 3.66 11.19 16.57
C GLN A 158 3.28 9.71 16.57
N VAL A 159 1.98 9.41 16.63
CA VAL A 159 1.46 8.05 16.46
C VAL A 159 1.36 7.77 14.97
N ARG A 160 2.13 6.79 14.47
CA ARG A 160 2.06 6.36 13.08
C ARG A 160 1.10 5.19 12.92
N LEU A 161 -0.03 5.45 12.27
CA LEU A 161 -0.99 4.42 11.87
C LEU A 161 -0.61 3.88 10.50
N GLN A 162 0.02 2.71 10.44
CA GLN A 162 0.43 2.07 9.19
C GLN A 162 -0.77 1.36 8.55
N LEU A 163 -1.12 1.73 7.32
CA LEU A 163 -2.31 1.25 6.63
C LEU A 163 -1.98 0.31 5.47
N ALA A 164 -2.90 -0.64 5.25
CA ALA A 164 -3.01 -1.42 4.04
C ALA A 164 -4.49 -1.55 3.66
N LEU A 165 -4.89 -0.93 2.54
CA LEU A 165 -6.22 -1.07 1.96
C LEU A 165 -6.19 -2.09 0.84
N TRP A 166 -7.09 -3.05 0.89
CA TRP A 166 -7.21 -4.12 -0.08
C TRP A 166 -8.46 -3.96 -0.94
N GLY A 167 -8.33 -4.31 -2.21
CA GLY A 167 -9.48 -4.43 -3.11
C GLY A 167 -10.03 -3.10 -3.59
N ALA A 168 -9.27 -2.02 -3.44
CA ALA A 168 -9.54 -0.76 -4.10
C ALA A 168 -9.53 -0.95 -5.62
N GLN A 169 -10.51 -0.36 -6.28
CA GLN A 169 -10.66 -0.37 -7.73
C GLN A 169 -9.52 0.38 -8.41
N ARG A 170 -9.00 -0.24 -9.46
CA ARG A 170 -7.92 0.30 -10.28
C ARG A 170 -8.43 0.62 -11.67
N GLU A 171 -7.91 1.71 -12.20
CA GLU A 171 -8.16 2.14 -13.57
C GLU A 171 -6.83 2.20 -14.31
N LEU A 172 -6.84 1.70 -15.53
CA LEU A 172 -5.73 1.92 -16.44
C LEU A 172 -5.97 3.25 -17.14
N LYS A 173 -5.26 4.30 -16.70
CA LYS A 173 -5.32 5.61 -17.33
C LYS A 173 -4.32 5.70 -18.47
N GLU A 174 -4.76 6.22 -19.61
CA GLU A 174 -3.87 6.59 -20.71
C GLU A 174 -3.40 8.04 -20.49
N ASP A 175 -2.09 8.22 -20.28
CA ASP A 175 -1.42 9.51 -20.20
C ASP A 175 -0.53 9.66 -21.44
N GLY A 176 -1.11 10.22 -22.51
CA GLY A 176 -0.48 10.29 -23.82
C GLY A 176 -0.19 8.88 -24.40
N LYS A 177 1.09 8.52 -24.54
CA LYS A 177 1.53 7.19 -25.03
C LYS A 177 1.75 6.17 -23.90
N LEU A 178 1.63 6.58 -22.63
CA LEU A 178 1.91 5.74 -21.47
C LEU A 178 0.62 5.27 -20.82
N LYS A 179 0.48 3.96 -20.64
CA LYS A 179 -0.59 3.35 -19.85
C LYS A 179 -0.13 3.30 -18.39
N LYS A 180 -0.81 3.99 -17.49
CA LYS A 180 -0.51 4.01 -16.06
C LYS A 180 -1.66 3.40 -15.28
N MET A 181 -1.37 2.38 -14.48
CA MET A 181 -2.32 1.90 -13.49
C MET A 181 -2.44 2.95 -12.39
N VAL A 182 -3.65 3.46 -12.17
CA VAL A 182 -3.97 4.40 -11.11
C VAL A 182 -5.07 3.77 -10.26
N THR A 183 -4.80 3.54 -8.98
CA THR A 183 -5.86 3.25 -8.02
C THR A 183 -6.46 4.58 -7.63
N SER A 184 -7.77 4.74 -7.85
CA SER A 184 -8.48 5.95 -7.45
C SER A 184 -9.08 5.74 -6.07
N ALA A 185 -8.23 5.50 -5.05
CA ALA A 185 -8.64 5.46 -3.66
C ALA A 185 -8.36 6.82 -3.02
N SER A 186 -9.39 7.45 -2.46
CA SER A 186 -9.27 8.66 -1.64
C SER A 186 -9.76 8.39 -0.23
N PHE A 187 -9.07 8.97 0.74
CA PHE A 187 -9.39 8.81 2.15
C PHE A 187 -9.89 10.12 2.76
N ASP A 188 -10.90 10.00 3.63
CA ASP A 188 -11.37 11.03 4.55
C ASP A 188 -11.46 10.41 5.93
N THR A 189 -10.57 10.83 6.82
CA THR A 189 -10.35 10.21 8.12
C THR A 189 -10.65 11.21 9.22
N ALA A 190 -11.34 10.77 10.27
CA ALA A 190 -11.66 11.57 11.44
C ALA A 190 -11.33 10.81 12.72
N TRP A 191 -10.73 11.51 13.69
CA TRP A 191 -10.48 11.01 15.04
C TRP A 191 -11.24 11.88 16.03
N ARG A 192 -12.21 11.30 16.73
CA ARG A 192 -13.00 11.98 17.75
C ARG A 192 -12.45 11.63 19.13
N LEU A 193 -12.05 12.64 19.89
CA LEU A 193 -11.35 12.48 21.17
C LEU A 193 -12.30 12.79 22.33
N THR A 194 -12.44 11.84 23.26
CA THR A 194 -13.37 11.98 24.40
C THR A 194 -12.73 11.64 25.74
N ASP A 195 -13.23 12.28 26.80
CA ASP A 195 -12.90 11.92 28.18
C ASP A 195 -13.62 10.63 28.63
N ALA A 196 -13.36 10.18 29.85
CA ALA A 196 -13.92 8.92 30.36
C ALA A 196 -15.45 8.96 30.52
N ARG A 197 -16.02 10.17 30.60
CA ARG A 197 -17.46 10.45 30.73
C ARG A 197 -18.13 10.64 29.37
N GLY A 198 -17.38 10.60 28.27
CA GLY A 198 -17.87 10.80 26.91
C GLY A 198 -17.96 12.26 26.48
N LYS A 199 -17.40 13.21 27.24
CA LYS A 199 -17.32 14.61 26.81
C LYS A 199 -16.33 14.73 25.66
N LEU A 200 -16.75 15.39 24.57
CA LEU A 200 -15.88 15.72 23.44
C LEU A 200 -14.80 16.70 23.88
N LEU A 201 -13.55 16.34 23.66
CA LEU A 201 -12.37 17.18 23.95
C LEU A 201 -11.73 17.74 22.68
N GLY A 202 -11.91 17.07 21.54
CA GLY A 202 -11.38 17.52 20.26
C GLY A 202 -11.71 16.58 19.12
N GLU A 203 -11.43 17.05 17.90
CA GLU A 203 -11.54 16.27 16.67
C GLU A 203 -10.30 16.56 15.82
N MET A 204 -9.75 15.51 15.21
CA MET A 204 -8.72 15.63 14.16
C MET A 204 -9.27 15.10 12.85
N ARG A 205 -8.79 15.65 11.74
CA ARG A 205 -9.14 15.18 10.40
C ARG A 205 -7.91 15.00 9.54
N GLY A 206 -7.96 14.01 8.67
CA GLY A 206 -6.94 13.69 7.69
C GLY A 206 -7.57 13.39 6.35
N THR A 207 -6.88 13.74 5.26
CA THR A 207 -7.30 13.37 3.91
C THR A 207 -6.56 12.11 3.47
N ASP A 208 -5.85 12.12 2.35
CA ASP A 208 -5.06 10.96 1.94
C ASP A 208 -3.90 10.68 2.91
N PRO A 209 -3.56 9.40 3.14
CA PRO A 209 -2.42 9.05 3.98
C PRO A 209 -1.10 9.53 3.36
N SER A 210 -0.15 9.85 4.22
CA SER A 210 1.25 10.07 3.85
C SER A 210 1.83 8.82 3.18
N MET A 211 2.73 9.05 2.21
CA MET A 211 3.34 7.98 1.40
C MET A 211 2.30 7.03 0.79
N LYS A 212 1.16 7.56 0.29
CA LYS A 212 0.16 6.74 -0.40
C LYS A 212 0.75 6.07 -1.64
N ILE A 213 0.71 4.74 -1.68
CA ILE A 213 1.17 3.92 -2.80
C ILE A 213 0.00 3.12 -3.32
N ASP A 214 -0.60 3.63 -4.39
CA ASP A 214 -1.74 3.04 -5.08
C ASP A 214 -1.40 1.74 -5.84
N PHE A 215 -0.15 1.62 -6.29
CA PHE A 215 0.32 0.52 -7.13
C PHE A 215 1.71 0.03 -6.67
N PRO A 216 1.80 -0.71 -5.55
CA PRO A 216 3.06 -1.27 -5.04
C PRO A 216 3.83 -2.10 -6.07
N GLU A 217 3.12 -2.77 -6.97
CA GLU A 217 3.71 -3.67 -7.97
C GLU A 217 4.60 -2.94 -8.99
N ARG A 218 4.50 -1.61 -9.07
CA ARG A 218 5.44 -0.78 -9.85
C ARG A 218 6.87 -0.81 -9.30
N PHE A 219 7.00 -1.05 -8.00
CA PHE A 219 8.27 -1.07 -7.29
C PHE A 219 8.80 -2.49 -7.14
N ILE A 220 7.91 -3.46 -6.87
CA ILE A 220 8.23 -4.87 -6.72
C ILE A 220 7.18 -5.66 -7.51
N ALA A 221 7.53 -6.18 -8.69
CA ALA A 221 6.55 -6.79 -9.61
C ALA A 221 5.78 -7.96 -8.98
N GLU A 222 6.40 -8.65 -8.02
CA GLU A 222 5.87 -9.79 -7.29
C GLU A 222 5.06 -9.40 -6.05
N PHE A 223 4.89 -8.11 -5.77
CA PHE A 223 4.06 -7.65 -4.65
C PHE A 223 2.61 -8.13 -4.82
N PRO A 224 1.94 -8.61 -3.75
CA PRO A 224 0.56 -9.08 -3.83
C PRO A 224 -0.39 -8.05 -4.45
N PRO A 225 -1.15 -8.42 -5.50
CA PRO A 225 -1.99 -7.47 -6.20
C PRO A 225 -3.10 -6.79 -5.38
N GLN A 226 -3.58 -5.63 -5.84
CA GLN A 226 -4.74 -4.89 -5.31
C GLN A 226 -4.59 -4.31 -3.89
N MET A 227 -3.36 -4.11 -3.42
CA MET A 227 -3.11 -3.36 -2.19
C MET A 227 -2.82 -1.89 -2.48
N VAL A 228 -3.24 -1.03 -1.56
CA VAL A 228 -2.87 0.37 -1.43
C VAL A 228 -2.22 0.53 -0.07
N LEU A 229 -1.04 1.15 -0.03
CA LEU A 229 -0.27 1.36 1.19
C LEU A 229 -0.27 2.84 1.56
N GLY A 230 -0.11 3.14 2.84
CA GLY A 230 0.07 4.51 3.32
C GLY A 230 0.12 4.54 4.84
N HIS A 231 0.34 5.70 5.43
CA HIS A 231 0.23 5.88 6.87
C HIS A 231 -0.31 7.26 7.22
N TYR A 232 -0.89 7.39 8.41
CA TYR A 232 -1.11 8.69 9.03
C TYR A 232 -0.12 8.87 10.17
N ASP A 233 0.43 10.07 10.26
CA ASP A 233 1.18 10.51 11.44
C ASP A 233 0.28 11.47 12.20
N MET A 234 -0.18 11.01 13.36
CA MET A 234 -1.11 11.74 14.21
C MET A 234 -0.35 12.33 15.39
N ASP A 235 -0.57 13.60 15.69
CA ASP A 235 -0.01 14.22 16.88
C ASP A 235 -0.50 13.50 18.15
N LEU A 236 0.33 13.52 19.20
CA LEU A 236 -0.10 13.05 20.51
C LEU A 236 -1.32 13.85 20.99
N VAL A 237 -2.24 13.17 21.66
CA VAL A 237 -3.50 13.79 22.10
C VAL A 237 -3.38 14.36 23.53
N PRO A 238 -4.25 15.30 23.93
CA PRO A 238 -4.26 15.82 25.30
C PRO A 238 -4.33 14.72 26.37
N SER A 239 -3.71 14.97 27.52
CA SER A 239 -3.60 14.02 28.63
C SER A 239 -4.95 13.53 29.18
N GLU A 240 -5.98 14.37 29.04
CA GLU A 240 -7.36 14.17 29.47
C GLU A 240 -8.15 13.21 28.56
N VAL A 241 -7.66 12.98 27.34
CA VAL A 241 -8.29 12.06 26.40
C VAL A 241 -8.13 10.63 26.90
N SER A 242 -9.26 9.94 27.02
CA SER A 242 -9.28 8.54 27.45
C SER A 242 -9.77 7.59 26.37
N LYS A 243 -10.63 8.09 25.46
CA LYS A 243 -11.28 7.30 24.40
C LYS A 243 -11.16 8.02 23.07
N MET A 244 -10.97 7.24 22.01
CA MET A 244 -10.87 7.72 20.65
C MET A 244 -11.77 6.90 19.74
N ASP A 245 -12.63 7.58 18.97
CA ASP A 245 -13.36 6.97 17.87
C ASP A 245 -12.65 7.35 16.56
N ILE A 246 -12.13 6.36 15.85
CA ILE A 246 -11.47 6.55 14.56
C ILE A 246 -12.42 6.13 13.46
N THR A 247 -12.63 7.01 12.48
CA THR A 247 -13.43 6.72 11.29
C THR A 247 -12.61 6.96 10.04
N PHE A 248 -12.52 5.94 9.19
CA PHE A 248 -11.93 6.06 7.85
C PHE A 248 -13.03 5.89 6.82
N LYS A 249 -13.22 6.89 5.97
CA LYS A 249 -14.06 6.81 4.78
C LYS A 249 -13.16 6.67 3.56
N VAL A 250 -13.37 5.61 2.81
CA VAL A 250 -12.59 5.31 1.61
C VAL A 250 -13.53 5.33 0.42
N ALA A 251 -13.25 6.21 -0.53
CA ALA A 251 -13.92 6.20 -1.83
C ALA A 251 -12.98 5.60 -2.87
N SER A 252 -13.47 4.58 -3.58
CA SER A 252 -12.76 3.92 -4.66
C SER A 252 -13.54 4.08 -5.95
N ARG A 253 -12.93 4.67 -6.99
CA ARG A 253 -13.58 4.88 -8.28
C ARG A 253 -13.26 3.75 -9.27
N ALA A 254 -14.29 3.20 -9.88
CA ALA A 254 -14.22 2.21 -10.94
C ALA A 254 -13.93 2.86 -12.28
N ALA A 255 -13.27 2.13 -13.18
CA ALA A 255 -13.13 2.51 -14.59
C ALA A 255 -14.49 2.72 -15.31
N SER A 256 -15.56 2.09 -14.82
CA SER A 256 -16.93 2.28 -15.34
C SER A 256 -17.61 3.58 -14.87
N GLY A 257 -16.94 4.39 -14.03
CA GLY A 257 -17.47 5.64 -13.48
C GLY A 257 -18.19 5.50 -12.13
N GLY A 258 -18.44 4.27 -11.65
CA GLY A 258 -19.02 4.03 -10.32
C GLY A 258 -18.05 4.38 -9.18
N ILE A 259 -18.57 4.76 -8.02
CA ILE A 259 -17.78 4.98 -6.80
C ILE A 259 -18.26 3.99 -5.74
N ALA A 260 -17.36 3.16 -5.24
CA ALA A 260 -17.57 2.34 -4.06
C ALA A 260 -17.06 3.10 -2.83
N SER A 261 -17.95 3.41 -1.89
CA SER A 261 -17.60 4.09 -0.64
C SER A 261 -17.70 3.10 0.53
N ALA A 262 -16.57 2.86 1.19
CA ALA A 262 -16.49 2.07 2.42
C ALA A 262 -16.28 2.97 3.63
N THR A 263 -16.87 2.61 4.75
CA THR A 263 -16.64 3.28 6.04
C THR A 263 -16.19 2.27 7.09
N TYR A 264 -15.09 2.59 7.77
CA TYR A 264 -14.52 1.78 8.83
C TYR A 264 -14.50 2.58 10.12
N THR A 265 -14.94 1.99 11.23
CA THR A 265 -14.99 2.67 12.52
C THR A 265 -14.43 1.78 13.61
N TRP A 266 -13.49 2.33 14.40
CA TRP A 266 -12.94 1.68 15.58
C TRP A 266 -13.09 2.59 16.79
N LYS A 267 -13.40 1.99 17.93
CA LYS A 267 -13.44 2.67 19.23
C LYS A 267 -12.38 2.05 20.12
N LEU A 268 -11.50 2.87 20.68
CA LEU A 268 -10.41 2.37 21.51
C LEU A 268 -10.17 3.25 22.73
N ASP A 269 -9.71 2.61 23.80
CA ASP A 269 -9.13 3.29 24.94
C ASP A 269 -7.73 3.77 24.55
N VAL A 270 -7.47 5.07 24.69
CA VAL A 270 -6.23 5.69 24.20
C VAL A 270 -5.05 5.22 25.06
N PRO A 271 -4.02 4.57 24.49
CA PRO A 271 -2.82 4.19 25.22
C PRO A 271 -2.13 5.39 25.87
N GLY A 272 -1.45 5.18 27.00
CA GLY A 272 -0.76 6.27 27.71
C GLY A 272 0.33 6.94 26.86
N GLU A 273 1.04 6.15 26.05
CA GLU A 273 2.11 6.64 25.14
C GLU A 273 1.60 7.49 23.97
N TRP A 274 0.30 7.50 23.70
CA TRP A 274 -0.31 8.37 22.68
C TRP A 274 -0.69 9.74 23.23
N ARG A 275 -0.55 9.94 24.54
CA ARG A 275 -0.96 11.16 25.22
C ARG A 275 0.24 12.05 25.47
N LEU A 276 0.00 13.34 25.38
CA LEU A 276 0.92 14.38 25.80
C LEU A 276 1.20 14.29 27.30
N GLY A 277 2.36 14.79 27.70
CA GLY A 277 2.69 14.99 29.12
C GLY A 277 1.72 15.97 29.79
N ALA A 278 1.55 15.83 31.11
CA ALA A 278 0.70 16.74 31.86
C ALA A 278 1.17 18.20 31.71
N GLY A 279 0.30 19.08 31.20
CA GLY A 279 0.60 20.50 30.98
C GLY A 279 1.23 20.84 29.63
N GLU A 280 1.50 19.86 28.77
CA GLU A 280 1.90 20.11 27.38
C GLU A 280 0.70 20.60 26.55
N LYS A 281 0.94 21.58 25.68
CA LYS A 281 -0.10 22.14 24.82
C LYS A 281 -0.25 21.29 23.57
N TRP A 282 -1.50 21.03 23.20
CA TRP A 282 -1.82 20.41 21.92
C TRP A 282 -1.67 21.44 20.80
N GLU A 283 -0.60 21.32 20.02
CA GLU A 283 -0.26 22.26 18.95
C GLU A 283 -1.19 22.09 17.73
N GLY A 284 -1.49 23.19 17.04
CA GLY A 284 -2.29 23.14 15.80
C GLY A 284 -3.81 23.01 15.99
N ALA A 285 -4.29 22.90 17.23
CA ALA A 285 -5.72 22.89 17.53
C ALA A 285 -6.36 24.26 17.23
N THR A 286 -7.49 24.26 16.53
CA THR A 286 -8.36 25.43 16.40
C THR A 286 -9.51 25.25 17.38
N GLU A 287 -9.70 26.20 18.29
CA GLU A 287 -10.79 26.18 19.25
C GLU A 287 -12.05 26.75 18.58
N GLU A 288 -13.01 25.89 18.28
CA GLU A 288 -14.35 26.31 17.85
C GLU A 288 -15.32 26.11 19.02
N GLU A 289 -15.85 27.21 19.55
CA GLU A 289 -17.00 27.16 20.46
C GLU A 289 -18.22 26.70 19.66
N ARG A 290 -18.58 25.42 19.78
CA ARG A 290 -19.84 24.93 19.20
C ARG A 290 -21.03 25.58 19.94
N PRO A 291 -22.04 26.08 19.21
CA PRO A 291 -23.24 26.63 19.83
C PRO A 291 -23.94 25.56 20.69
N GLU A 292 -24.45 25.95 21.87
CA GLU A 292 -25.05 25.03 22.87
C GLU A 292 -26.14 24.09 22.31
N GLU A 293 -26.77 24.49 21.21
CA GLU A 293 -27.85 23.77 20.52
C GLU A 293 -27.39 22.46 19.85
N GLU A 294 -26.10 22.34 19.49
CA GLU A 294 -25.51 21.11 18.94
C GLU A 294 -24.98 20.15 20.03
N ILE A 295 -24.90 20.63 21.27
CA ILE A 295 -24.29 19.92 22.40
C ILE A 295 -25.35 19.20 23.25
N ASP A 296 -26.59 19.71 23.28
CA ASP A 296 -27.71 19.13 24.02
C ASP A 296 -28.99 19.02 23.16
N PRO A 297 -29.34 17.83 22.64
CA PRO A 297 -30.54 17.64 21.84
C PRO A 297 -31.85 17.89 22.61
N ALA A 298 -31.82 17.95 23.95
CA ALA A 298 -33.00 18.26 24.76
C ALA A 298 -33.35 19.77 24.74
N LYS A 299 -32.37 20.65 24.49
CA LYS A 299 -32.58 22.10 24.40
C LYS A 299 -32.99 22.57 23.00
N ALA A 300 -32.67 21.82 21.96
CA ALA A 300 -33.15 22.09 20.60
C ALA A 300 -34.69 22.04 20.50
N SER A 301 -35.34 21.18 21.29
CA SER A 301 -36.80 21.05 21.40
C SER A 301 -37.48 22.11 22.28
N ALA A 302 -36.73 22.94 23.02
CA ALA A 302 -37.30 23.95 23.93
C ALA A 302 -37.55 25.33 23.27
N LYS A 303 -37.24 25.47 21.98
CA LYS A 303 -37.48 26.68 21.17
C LYS A 303 -38.60 26.52 20.12
N GLN A 304 -39.36 25.43 20.14
CA GLN A 304 -40.62 25.31 19.37
C GLN A 304 -41.82 25.77 20.19
#